data_AF-A0A6J5UKW9-F1
#
_entry.id   AF-A0A6J5UKW9-F1
#
_cell.length_a   1.000
_cell.length_b   1.000
_cell.length_c   1.000
_cell.angle_alpha   90.00
_cell.angle_beta   90.00
_cell.angle_gamma   90.00
#
_symmetry.space_group_name_H-M   'P 1'
#
loop_
_entity.id
_entity.type
_entity.pdbx_description
1 polymer ?
#
loop_
_entity_poly.entity_id
_entity_poly.type
_entity_poly.pdbx_seq_one_letter_code
_entity_poly.pdbx_strand_id
1 'polypeptide(L)' 'MSSVCIDAPKLESLDLETGALLNFSLDARSLISANIHLRDNRFQVNRASFAKHATALLAEISNVKNLSLSASHLEVIK' A
#
# COMPACT_ATOMS: atom_id res chain seq x y z
N MET A 1 -2.29 -17.27 1.51
CA MET A 1 -2.31 -15.80 1.49
C MET A 1 -0.87 -15.36 1.37
N SER A 2 -0.50 -14.66 0.28
CA SER A 2 0.85 -14.14 0.08
C SER A 2 1.05 -12.90 0.97
N SER A 3 2.21 -12.80 1.63
CA SER A 3 2.67 -11.61 2.34
C SER A 3 3.88 -11.04 1.62
N VAL A 4 3.99 -9.72 1.57
CA VAL A 4 5.15 -9.02 0.99
C VAL A 4 5.94 -8.42 2.15
N CYS A 5 7.18 -8.87 2.31
CA CYS A 5 8.11 -8.33 3.29
C CYS A 5 9.26 -7.67 2.52
N ILE A 6 9.50 -6.39 2.79
CA ILE A 6 10.59 -5.62 2.20
C ILE A 6 11.54 -5.20 3.32
N ASP A 7 12.75 -5.71 3.29
CA ASP A 7 13.84 -5.30 4.17
C ASP A 7 14.80 -4.41 3.38
N ALA A 8 14.65 -3.10 3.53
CA ALA A 8 15.40 -2.11 2.78
C ALA A 8 15.67 -0.87 3.66
N PRO A 9 16.53 -0.98 4.68
CA PRO A 9 16.68 0.05 5.71
C PRO A 9 17.24 1.38 5.17
N LYS A 10 17.92 1.35 4.01
CA LYS A 10 18.46 2.53 3.31
C LYS A 10 17.54 3.05 2.19
N LEU A 11 16.35 2.49 2.02
CA LEU A 11 15.40 2.93 1.00
C LEU A 11 14.94 4.35 1.32
N GLU A 12 15.15 5.29 0.41
CA GLU A 12 14.75 6.69 0.59
C GLU A 12 13.42 7.02 -0.10
N SER A 13 13.06 6.27 -1.14
CA SER A 13 11.84 6.48 -1.92
C SER A 13 11.14 5.15 -2.19
N LEU A 14 9.83 5.11 -1.93
CA LEU A 14 8.96 3.98 -2.22
C LEU A 14 7.89 4.42 -3.21
N ASP A 15 7.78 3.71 -4.34
CA ASP A 15 6.65 3.80 -5.24
C ASP A 15 5.96 2.44 -5.33
N LEU A 16 4.69 2.39 -4.96
CA LEU A 16 3.93 1.15 -4.87
C LEU A 16 2.62 1.28 -5.65
N GLU A 17 2.54 0.58 -6.78
CA GLU A 17 1.28 0.34 -7.49
C GLU A 17 0.80 -1.08 -7.20
N THR A 18 -0.34 -1.23 -6.51
CA THR A 18 -0.86 -2.56 -6.17
C THR A 18 -2.35 -2.73 -6.50
N GLY A 19 -2.64 -3.84 -7.20
CA GLY A 19 -4.01 -4.30 -7.52
C GLY A 19 -4.66 -5.13 -6.41
N ALA A 20 -3.91 -5.43 -5.34
CA ALA A 20 -4.27 -6.36 -4.30
C ALA A 20 -3.52 -6.00 -3.01
N LEU A 21 -4.24 -5.41 -2.04
CA LEU A 21 -3.68 -5.20 -0.71
C LEU A 21 -3.48 -6.57 -0.02
N LEU A 22 -2.23 -7.02 -0.02
CA LEU A 22 -1.73 -8.16 0.75
C LEU A 22 -1.21 -7.68 2.11
N ASN A 23 -0.96 -8.61 3.03
CA ASN A 23 -0.22 -8.28 4.25
C ASN A 23 1.17 -7.76 3.85
N PHE A 24 1.46 -6.52 4.23
CA PHE A 24 2.67 -5.80 3.85
C PHE A 24 3.48 -5.45 5.11
N SER A 25 4.79 -5.68 5.06
CA SER A 25 5.74 -5.31 6.11
C SER A 25 6.97 -4.68 5.47
N LEU A 26 7.42 -3.55 6.02
CA LEU A 26 8.48 -2.74 5.44
C LEU A 26 9.44 -2.24 6.53
N ASP A 27 10.68 -2.74 6.54
CA ASP A 27 11.78 -2.05 7.25
C ASP A 27 12.43 -1.05 6.28
N ALA A 28 11.99 0.21 6.33
CA ALA A 28 12.55 1.30 5.56
C ALA A 28 12.82 2.53 6.45
N ARG A 29 13.74 2.38 7.41
CA ARG A 29 14.09 3.43 8.38
C ARG A 29 14.58 4.75 7.75
N SER A 30 15.15 4.71 6.55
CA SER A 30 15.58 5.90 5.82
C SER A 30 14.53 6.47 4.86
N LEU A 31 13.27 6.00 4.90
CA LEU A 31 12.25 6.41 3.94
C LEU A 31 11.90 7.89 4.09
N ILE A 32 12.01 8.64 2.99
CA ILE A 32 11.74 10.09 2.94
C ILE A 32 10.45 10.36 2.14
N SER A 33 10.22 9.57 1.09
CA SER A 33 9.09 9.76 0.17
C SER A 33 8.39 8.44 -0.09
N ALA A 34 7.06 8.46 -0.04
CA ALA A 34 6.22 7.33 -0.42
C ALA A 34 5.11 7.79 -1.38
N ASN A 35 4.99 7.10 -2.50
CA ASN A 35 3.90 7.24 -3.45
C ASN A 35 3.16 5.91 -3.55
N ILE A 36 1.87 5.91 -3.26
CA ILE A 36 1.07 4.69 -3.25
C ILE A 36 -0.16 4.86 -4.11
N HIS A 37 -0.29 3.95 -5.07
CA HIS A 37 -1.47 3.79 -5.90
C HIS A 37 -2.16 2.46 -5.57
N LEU A 38 -3.29 2.56 -4.86
CA LEU A 38 -4.16 1.44 -4.52
C LEU A 38 -5.19 1.23 -5.63
N ARG A 39 -5.00 0.18 -6.42
CA ARG A 39 -5.95 -0.18 -7.47
C ARG A 39 -6.85 -1.30 -6.98
N ASP A 40 -8.13 -1.02 -6.80
CA ASP A 40 -9.12 -2.07 -6.54
C ASP A 40 -9.49 -2.75 -7.86
N ASN A 41 -8.71 -3.78 -8.21
CA ASN A 41 -8.93 -4.59 -9.39
C ASN A 41 -9.91 -5.75 -9.15
N ARG A 42 -10.48 -5.88 -7.94
CA ARG A 42 -11.20 -7.09 -7.56
C ARG A 42 -12.59 -6.77 -7.02
N PHE A 43 -13.59 -7.14 -7.82
CA PHE A 43 -15.00 -7.35 -7.50
C PHE A 43 -15.29 -8.21 -6.23
N GLN A 44 -14.29 -8.65 -5.47
CA GLN A 44 -14.43 -9.64 -4.40
C GLN A 44 -13.49 -9.45 -3.20
N VAL A 45 -12.73 -8.35 -3.07
CA VAL A 45 -12.02 -8.12 -1.80
C VAL A 45 -13.02 -7.55 -0.81
N ASN A 46 -13.29 -8.30 0.26
CA ASN A 46 -14.05 -7.80 1.41
C ASN A 46 -13.52 -6.41 1.78
N ARG A 47 -14.38 -5.38 1.71
CA ARG A 47 -14.02 -3.99 2.02
C ARG A 47 -13.33 -3.85 3.39
N ALA A 48 -13.73 -4.68 4.37
CA ALA A 48 -13.10 -4.72 5.68
C ALA A 48 -11.63 -5.19 5.62
N SER A 49 -11.32 -6.18 4.77
CA SER A 49 -9.96 -6.66 4.55
C SER A 49 -9.10 -5.63 3.82
N PHE A 50 -9.68 -4.94 2.82
CA PHE A 50 -9.01 -3.83 2.14
C PHE A 50 -8.62 -2.73 3.14
N ALA A 51 -9.60 -2.24 3.92
CA ALA A 51 -9.37 -1.19 4.91
C ALA A 51 -8.30 -1.61 5.92
N LYS A 52 -8.35 -2.84 6.45
CA LYS A 52 -7.35 -3.36 7.38
C LYS A 52 -5.93 -3.32 6.81
N HIS A 53 -5.73 -3.80 5.59
CA HIS A 53 -4.39 -3.83 4.98
C HIS A 53 -3.92 -2.43 4.59
N ALA A 54 -4.82 -1.56 4.13
CA ALA A 54 -4.49 -0.16 3.84
C ALA A 54 -4.02 0.57 5.10
N THR A 55 -4.72 0.39 6.22
CA THR A 55 -4.32 0.96 7.51
C THR A 55 -2.98 0.43 7.98
N ALA A 56 -2.71 -0.87 7.83
CA ALA A 56 -1.42 -1.45 8.19
C ALA A 56 -0.27 -0.86 7.35
N LEU A 57 -0.44 -0.80 6.02
CA LEU A 57 0.53 -0.18 5.11
C LEU A 57 0.79 1.29 5.46
N LEU A 58 -0.28 2.05 5.73
CA LEU A 58 -0.18 3.46 6.10
C LEU A 58 0.56 3.66 7.43
N ALA A 59 0.39 2.76 8.40
CA ALA A 59 1.11 2.84 9.67
C ALA A 59 2.63 2.75 9.45
N GLU A 60 3.10 1.81 8.63
CA GLU A 60 4.52 1.57 8.35
C GLU A 60 5.20 2.76 7.64
N ILE A 61 4.46 3.45 6.76
CA ILE A 61 5.00 4.55 5.95
C ILE A 61 4.61 5.94 6.47
N SER A 62 3.88 6.03 7.58
CA SER A 62 3.32 7.31 8.06
C SER A 62 4.39 8.33 8.43
N ASN A 63 5.61 7.88 8.74
CA ASN A 63 6.71 8.70 9.21
C ASN A 63 7.65 9.18 8.08
N VAL A 64 7.10 9.52 6.92
CA VAL A 64 7.84 10.07 5.77
C VAL A 64 7.58 11.57 5.62
N LYS A 65 8.49 12.30 4.96
CA LYS A 65 8.31 13.74 4.71
C LYS A 65 7.26 14.00 3.64
N ASN A 66 7.26 13.18 2.60
CA ASN A 66 6.34 13.31 1.48
C ASN A 66 5.54 12.02 1.32
N LEU A 67 4.22 12.11 1.49
CA LEU A 67 3.31 10.99 1.28
C LEU A 67 2.29 11.37 0.21
N SER A 68 2.29 10.63 -0.89
CA SER A 68 1.26 10.66 -1.92
C SER A 68 0.45 9.38 -1.84
N LEU A 69 -0.88 9.52 -1.69
CA LEU A 69 -1.81 8.41 -1.64
C LEU A 69 -2.92 8.62 -2.66
N SER A 70 -3.12 7.62 -3.51
CA SER A 70 -4.19 7.59 -4.47
C SER A 70 -4.85 6.21 -4.48
N ALA A 71 -6.16 6.19 -4.69
CA ALA A 71 -6.93 4.96 -4.80
C ALA A 71 -7.86 5.07 -6.00
N SER A 72 -7.91 4.02 -6.80
CA SER A 72 -8.83 3.90 -7.92
C SER A 72 -9.57 2.57 -7.84
N HIS A 73 -10.84 2.56 -8.21
CA HIS A 73 -11.65 1.35 -8.31
C HIS A 73 -12.25 1.28 -9.70
N LEU A 74 -12.31 0.07 -10.27
CA LEU A 74 -12.99 -0.17 -11.54
C LEU A 74 -14.45 -0.52 -11.27
N GLU A 75 -15.34 0.42 -11.54
CA GLU A 75 -16.78 0.18 -11.57
C GLU A 75 -17.19 -0.28 -12.97
N VAL A 76 -17.67 -1.53 -13.10
CA VAL A 76 -18.29 -1.99 -14.35
C VAL A 76 -19.74 -1.55 -14.32
N ILE A 77 -20.07 -0.53 -15.10
CA ILE A 77 -21.44 -0.09 -15.33
C ILE A 77 -22.14 -1.18 -16.14
N LYS A 78 -23.20 -1.76 -15.57
CA LYS A 78 -24.08 -2.74 -16.24
C LYS A 78 -25.22 -2.06 -16.98
#